data_AF-A0A935U194-F1
#
_entry.id   AF-A0A935U194-F1
#
_cell.length_a   1.000
_cell.length_b   1.000
_cell.length_c   1.000
_cell.angle_alpha   90.00
_cell.angle_beta   90.00
_cell.angle_gamma   90.00
#
_symmetry.space_group_name_H-M   'P 1'
#
loop_
_entity.id
_entity.type
_entity.pdbx_description
1 polymer ?
#
loop_
_entity_poly.entity_id
_entity_poly.type
_entity_poly.pdbx_seq_one_letter_code
_entity_poly.pdbx_strand_id
1 'polypeptide(L)'
;MSRDRAFETAWWGEGVDRAVAYVNQHAARGARVARSCVAPAHVGWFRGDLWTPMAQAPHEAEWIVAYAPRSYPCPVPADAQLVFAVTHRGLVLAEVYRRAAPR
;
A
#
# COMPACT_ATOMS: atom_id res chain seq x y z
N MET A 1 -24.46 -15.64 3.93
CA MET A 1 -23.31 -15.65 3.00
C MET A 1 -22.08 -15.23 3.82
N SER A 2 -21.17 -16.17 4.05
CA SER A 2 -20.19 -16.15 5.15
C SER A 2 -19.01 -15.20 4.92
N ARG A 3 -18.59 -14.52 6.00
CA ARG A 3 -17.41 -13.63 6.10
C ARG A 3 -16.09 -14.30 5.66
N ASP A 4 -16.04 -15.63 5.71
CA ASP A 4 -14.82 -16.42 5.50
C ASP A 4 -14.28 -16.32 4.07
N ARG A 5 -15.16 -16.26 3.05
CA ARG A 5 -14.72 -16.08 1.65
C ARG A 5 -14.10 -14.70 1.42
N ALA A 6 -14.61 -13.66 2.07
CA ALA A 6 -14.03 -12.32 1.94
C ALA A 6 -12.65 -12.24 2.60
N PHE A 7 -12.44 -13.00 3.68
CA PHE A 7 -11.17 -13.08 4.39
C PHE A 7 -10.11 -13.84 3.59
N GLU A 8 -10.46 -14.95 2.94
CA GLU A 8 -9.54 -15.65 2.03
C GLU A 8 -9.12 -14.76 0.85
N THR A 9 -10.03 -13.93 0.33
CA THR A 9 -9.76 -13.09 -0.84
C THR A 9 -8.72 -11.99 -0.56
N ALA A 10 -8.76 -11.40 0.65
CA ALA A 10 -7.74 -10.44 1.09
C ALA A 10 -6.34 -11.07 1.30
N TRP A 11 -6.29 -12.38 1.61
CA TRP A 11 -5.05 -13.10 1.90
C TRP A 11 -4.22 -13.44 0.64
N TRP A 12 -4.84 -13.53 -0.53
CA TRP A 12 -4.16 -13.81 -1.81
C TRP A 12 -3.70 -12.56 -2.59
N GLY A 13 -3.76 -11.38 -1.98
CA GLY A 13 -3.29 -10.13 -2.57
C GLY A 13 -4.32 -9.37 -3.41
N GLU A 14 -5.59 -9.79 -3.39
CA GLU A 14 -6.66 -9.05 -4.04
C GLU A 14 -6.79 -7.65 -3.43
N GLY A 15 -6.57 -6.63 -4.25
CA GLY A 15 -6.57 -5.23 -3.86
C GLY A 15 -5.17 -4.62 -3.73
N VAL A 16 -4.17 -5.37 -3.25
CA VAL A 16 -2.80 -4.87 -3.24
C VAL A 16 -2.21 -4.81 -4.64
N ASP A 17 -2.60 -5.72 -5.53
CA ASP A 17 -2.27 -5.65 -6.96
C ASP A 17 -2.66 -4.29 -7.56
N ARG A 18 -3.90 -3.84 -7.31
CA ARG A 18 -4.42 -2.56 -7.83
C ARG A 18 -3.82 -1.36 -7.10
N ALA A 19 -3.59 -1.46 -5.80
CA ALA A 19 -2.92 -0.42 -5.03
C ALA A 19 -1.47 -0.21 -5.51
N VAL A 20 -0.73 -1.30 -5.76
CA VAL A 20 0.62 -1.27 -6.32
C VAL A 20 0.58 -0.75 -7.75
N ALA A 21 -0.37 -1.17 -8.58
CA ALA A 21 -0.54 -0.63 -9.94
C ALA A 21 -0.79 0.88 -9.91
N TYR A 22 -1.60 1.38 -8.97
CA TYR A 22 -1.83 2.80 -8.78
C TYR A 22 -0.54 3.55 -8.44
N VAL A 23 0.24 3.06 -7.47
CA VAL A 23 1.55 3.67 -7.14
C VAL A 23 2.50 3.60 -8.33
N ASN A 24 2.58 2.46 -9.00
CA ASN A 24 3.40 2.28 -10.18
C ASN A 24 3.01 3.24 -11.31
N GLN A 25 1.77 3.70 -11.42
CA GLN A 25 1.35 4.66 -12.44
C GLN A 25 1.64 6.11 -12.04
N HIS A 26 1.54 6.46 -10.76
CA HIS A 26 1.49 7.85 -10.29
C HIS A 26 2.76 8.31 -9.56
N ALA A 27 3.57 7.39 -9.04
CA ALA A 27 4.81 7.74 -8.38
C ALA A 27 5.82 8.27 -9.40
N ALA A 28 6.50 9.36 -9.03
CA ALA A 28 7.64 9.85 -9.79
C ALA A 28 8.77 8.80 -9.78
N ARG A 29 9.65 8.87 -10.77
CA ARG A 29 10.83 8.00 -10.82
C ARG A 29 11.68 8.22 -9.56
N GLY A 30 12.03 7.13 -8.88
CA GLY A 30 12.83 7.18 -7.65
C GLY A 30 12.09 7.66 -6.41
N ALA A 31 10.76 7.77 -6.45
CA ALA A 31 9.98 8.14 -5.27
C ALA A 31 10.13 7.11 -4.14
N ARG A 32 10.15 7.58 -2.90
CA ARG A 32 10.28 6.72 -1.72
C ARG A 32 8.95 6.06 -1.38
N VAL A 33 8.91 4.72 -1.45
CA VAL A 33 7.73 3.94 -1.11
C VAL A 33 7.96 3.15 0.18
N ALA A 34 7.07 3.30 1.16
CA ALA A 34 6.99 2.44 2.32
C ALA A 34 6.17 1.19 1.99
N ARG A 35 6.81 0.05 2.20
CA ARG A 35 6.30 -1.28 1.82
C ARG A 35 6.22 -2.25 2.99
N SER A 36 6.61 -1.79 4.19
CA SER A 36 6.55 -2.58 5.43
C SER A 36 5.13 -2.91 5.89
N CYS A 37 4.12 -2.28 5.30
CA CYS A 37 2.70 -2.52 5.58
C CYS A 37 2.03 -3.51 4.63
N VAL A 38 2.79 -4.16 3.74
CA VAL A 38 2.33 -5.25 2.87
C VAL A 38 3.20 -6.49 3.03
N ALA A 39 2.71 -7.64 2.55
CA ALA A 39 3.44 -8.90 2.65
C ALA A 39 4.72 -8.85 1.77
N PRO A 40 5.84 -9.49 2.19
CA PRO A 40 7.09 -9.49 1.44
C PRO A 40 6.94 -9.92 -0.04
N ALA A 41 6.05 -10.87 -0.32
CA ALA A 41 5.78 -11.33 -1.68
C ALA A 41 5.25 -10.22 -2.61
N HIS A 42 4.52 -9.23 -2.08
CA HIS A 42 3.92 -8.16 -2.87
C HIS A 42 4.87 -6.97 -3.08
N VAL A 43 5.99 -6.92 -2.33
CA VAL A 43 7.09 -5.98 -2.59
C VAL A 43 7.62 -6.16 -4.03
N GLY A 44 7.59 -7.40 -4.52
CA GLY A 44 7.97 -7.77 -5.89
C GLY A 44 7.16 -7.09 -6.99
N TRP A 45 5.98 -6.54 -6.69
CA TRP A 45 5.06 -6.02 -7.70
C TRP A 45 5.30 -4.53 -8.04
N PHE A 46 6.15 -3.84 -7.28
CA PHE A 46 6.52 -2.45 -7.59
C PHE A 46 7.49 -2.39 -8.76
N ARG A 47 7.37 -1.33 -9.59
CA ARG A 47 8.34 -1.04 -10.67
C ARG A 47 9.76 -0.88 -10.09
N GLY A 48 10.77 -1.29 -10.86
CA GLY A 48 12.16 -1.41 -10.37
C GLY A 48 12.77 -0.12 -9.82
N ASP A 49 12.49 1.05 -10.41
CA ASP A 49 13.01 2.34 -9.96
C ASP A 49 12.43 2.82 -8.62
N LEU A 50 11.36 2.21 -8.12
CA LEU A 50 10.85 2.51 -6.79
C LEU A 50 11.56 1.70 -5.70
N TRP A 51 12.35 0.68 -6.06
CA TRP A 51 13.06 -0.17 -5.10
C TRP A 51 14.25 0.55 -4.46
N THR A 52 14.69 1.67 -5.03
CA THR A 52 15.79 2.46 -4.49
C THR A 52 15.52 3.94 -4.74
N PRO A 53 15.45 4.78 -3.69
CA PRO A 53 15.63 4.47 -2.27
C PRO A 53 14.36 3.88 -1.61
N MET A 54 14.52 2.73 -0.96
CA MET A 54 13.44 2.11 -0.19
C MET A 54 13.30 2.83 1.16
N ALA A 55 12.08 3.29 1.48
CA ALA A 55 11.79 3.82 2.81
C ALA A 55 11.69 2.65 3.80
N GLN A 56 12.45 2.70 4.89
CA GLN A 56 12.41 1.66 5.92
C GLN A 56 11.18 1.85 6.82
N ALA A 57 10.71 3.09 6.95
CA ALA A 57 9.53 3.43 7.74
C ALA A 57 8.53 4.32 6.96
N PRO A 58 7.22 4.23 7.24
CA PRO A 58 6.20 5.07 6.59
C PRO A 58 6.42 6.59 6.70
N HIS A 59 7.08 7.08 7.76
CA HIS A 59 7.38 8.51 7.93
C HIS A 59 8.52 9.02 7.02
N GLU A 60 9.27 8.13 6.38
CA GLU A 60 10.33 8.47 5.41
C GLU A 60 9.83 8.40 3.97
N ALA A 61 8.59 7.91 3.78
CA ALA A 61 8.03 7.64 2.47
C ALA A 61 7.17 8.79 1.94
N GLU A 62 7.20 8.93 0.62
CA GLU A 62 6.25 9.73 -0.16
C GLU A 62 4.96 8.94 -0.40
N TRP A 63 5.08 7.63 -0.58
CA TRP A 63 3.98 6.72 -0.89
C TRP A 63 3.93 5.59 0.13
N ILE A 64 2.73 5.28 0.62
CA ILE A 64 2.53 4.19 1.58
C ILE A 64 1.40 3.31 1.04
N VAL A 65 1.66 2.01 0.88
CA VAL A 65 0.63 1.02 0.58
C VAL A 65 0.36 0.21 1.83
N ALA A 66 -0.90 0.11 2.24
CA ALA A 66 -1.31 -0.62 3.43
C ALA A 66 -2.47 -1.57 3.12
N TYR A 67 -2.45 -2.77 3.72
CA TYR A 67 -3.62 -3.65 3.72
C TYR A 67 -4.78 -3.08 4.55
N ALA A 68 -6.00 -3.41 4.14
CA ALA A 68 -7.20 -3.21 4.93
C ALA A 68 -8.10 -4.48 4.87
N PRO A 69 -8.80 -4.86 5.96
CA PRO A 69 -8.56 -4.41 7.33
C PRO A 69 -7.15 -4.80 7.80
N ARG A 70 -6.59 -4.02 8.73
CA ARG A 70 -5.19 -4.15 9.15
C ARG A 70 -5.02 -5.34 10.10
N SER A 71 -4.33 -6.37 9.64
CA SER A 71 -3.92 -7.50 10.50
C SER A 71 -2.71 -7.16 11.40
N TYR A 72 -1.93 -6.13 11.03
CA TYR A 72 -0.77 -5.64 11.77
C TYR A 72 -0.77 -4.10 11.81
N PRO A 73 -0.17 -3.48 12.85
CA PRO A 73 -0.02 -2.03 12.91
C PRO A 73 0.78 -1.52 11.70
N CYS A 74 0.16 -0.72 10.85
CA CYS A 74 0.85 0.09 9.85
C CYS A 74 0.85 1.54 10.35
N PRO A 75 2.00 2.09 10.79
CA PRO A 75 2.10 3.43 11.36
C PRO A 75 2.04 4.48 10.26
N VAL A 76 0.86 4.65 9.65
CA VAL A 76 0.61 5.69 8.65
C VAL A 76 0.75 7.05 9.34
N PRO A 77 1.65 7.94 8.88
CA PRO A 77 1.83 9.25 9.47
C PRO A 77 0.56 10.10 9.41
N ALA A 78 0.38 10.98 10.40
CA ALA A 78 -0.81 11.85 10.48
C ALA A 78 -0.89 12.88 9.34
N ASP A 79 0.24 13.20 8.71
CA ASP A 79 0.33 14.08 7.54
C ASP A 79 0.09 13.35 6.21
N ALA A 80 -0.17 12.03 6.24
CA ALA A 80 -0.44 11.25 5.05
C ALA A 80 -1.90 11.37 4.59
N GLN A 81 -2.09 11.70 3.32
CA GLN A 81 -3.40 11.79 2.70
C GLN A 81 -3.76 10.47 2.01
N LEU A 82 -4.94 9.93 2.30
CA LEU A 82 -5.49 8.81 1.52
C LEU A 82 -5.81 9.30 0.10
N VAL A 83 -5.13 8.75 -0.91
CA VAL A 83 -5.29 9.16 -2.32
C VAL A 83 -5.94 8.07 -3.17
N PHE A 84 -5.92 6.82 -2.72
CA PHE A 84 -6.59 5.72 -3.40
C PHE A 84 -6.95 4.61 -2.41
N ALA A 85 -8.11 3.98 -2.61
CA ALA A 85 -8.55 2.85 -1.82
C ALA A 85 -9.18 1.82 -2.75
N VAL A 86 -8.81 0.56 -2.56
CA VAL A 86 -9.41 -0.56 -3.29
C VAL A 86 -10.53 -1.11 -2.46
N THR A 87 -11.75 -1.03 -3.01
CA THR A 87 -12.95 -1.55 -2.34
C THR A 87 -13.53 -2.72 -3.12
N HIS A 88 -14.05 -3.70 -2.39
CA HIS A 88 -14.81 -4.81 -2.94
C HIS A 88 -16.01 -5.08 -2.05
N ARG A 89 -17.23 -4.98 -2.60
CA ARG A 89 -18.49 -5.21 -1.88
C ARG A 89 -18.58 -4.40 -0.56
N GLY A 90 -18.14 -3.14 -0.59
CA GLY A 90 -18.17 -2.23 0.57
C GLY A 90 -17.05 -2.46 1.60
N LEU A 91 -16.15 -3.42 1.38
CA LEU A 91 -14.97 -3.64 2.21
C LEU A 91 -13.75 -2.98 1.56
N VAL A 92 -12.94 -2.28 2.35
CA VAL A 92 -11.63 -1.77 1.91
C VAL A 92 -10.62 -2.91 2.02
N LEU A 93 -9.94 -3.22 0.92
CA LEU A 93 -8.93 -4.28 0.82
C LEU A 93 -7.50 -3.73 0.91
N ALA A 94 -7.27 -2.53 0.37
CA ALA A 94 -5.99 -1.86 0.40
C ALA A 94 -6.18 -0.34 0.31
N GLU A 95 -5.26 0.38 0.93
CA GLU A 95 -5.21 1.84 0.98
C GLU A 95 -3.85 2.32 0.46
N VAL A 96 -3.87 3.41 -0.30
CA VAL A 96 -2.67 4.11 -0.76
C VAL A 96 -2.71 5.51 -0.20
N TYR A 97 -1.68 5.84 0.55
CA TYR A 97 -1.47 7.18 1.08
C TYR A 97 -0.33 7.87 0.35
N ARG A 98 -0.45 9.18 0.23
CA ARG A 98 0.58 10.07 -0.27
C ARG A 98 0.92 11.11 0.78
N ARG A 99 2.20 11.41 0.89
CA ARG A 99 2.73 12.51 1.72
C ARG A 99 3.39 13.54 0.81
N ALA A 100 3.44 14.79 1.29
CA ALA A 100 4.42 15.73 0.75
C ALA A 100 5.81 15.14 1.01
N ALA A 101 6.71 15.17 0.03
CA ALA A 101 8.00 14.51 0.16
C ALA A 101 8.68 14.92 1.47
N PRO A 102 9.04 13.96 2.34
CA PRO A 102 9.68 14.30 3.60
C PRO A 102 10.98 15.04 3.29
N ARG A 103 11.12 16.22 3.88
CA ARG A 103 12.33 17.05 3.79
C ARG A 103 13.51 16.38 4.48
#